data_AF-A0A520MPS2-F1
#
_entry.id   AF-A0A520MPS2-F1
#
_cell.length_a   1.000
_cell.length_b   1.000
_cell.length_c   1.000
_cell.angle_alpha   90.00
_cell.angle_beta   90.00
_cell.angle_gamma   90.00
#
_symmetry.space_group_name_H-M   'P 1'
#
loop_
_entity.id
_entity.type
_entity.pdbx_description
1 polymer ?
#
loop_
_entity_poly.entity_id
_entity_poly.type
_entity_poly.pdbx_seq_one_letter_code
_entity_poly.pdbx_strand_id
1 'polypeptide(L)'
;MAKITHKGMWIDIKSLEGVDKRNYIICLITSCIAGGLAGFFSVTTSEQGLEIFANVKGNSAYITYAIAQIFFIYVATYTYIAVLKNQDQLFQKYNEMSMIGGAVGFILIGIPMAILSPFFGYDVGFIELFFGFAVGSVINGYRFYKTYIKED
;
A
#
# COMPACT_ATOMS: atom_id res chain seq x y z
N MET A 1 10.17 4.48 20.77
CA MET A 1 9.34 3.40 20.17
C MET A 1 8.16 4.04 19.46
N ALA A 2 7.71 3.46 18.36
CA ALA A 2 6.61 3.99 17.56
C ALA A 2 5.31 4.08 18.38
N LYS A 3 4.74 5.27 18.48
CA LYS A 3 3.42 5.50 19.08
C LYS A 3 2.35 5.44 17.99
N ILE A 4 1.37 4.58 18.19
CA ILE A 4 0.19 4.48 17.32
C ILE A 4 -0.80 5.60 17.70
N THR A 5 -1.35 6.28 16.71
CA THR A 5 -2.27 7.42 16.85
C THR A 5 -3.50 7.25 15.95
N HIS A 6 -4.41 8.23 15.97
CA HIS A 6 -5.58 8.28 15.08
C HIS A 6 -6.42 7.00 15.12
N LYS A 7 -6.71 6.49 16.33
CA LYS A 7 -7.48 5.26 16.54
C LYS A 7 -6.89 4.05 15.82
N GLY A 8 -5.59 3.86 15.92
CA GLY A 8 -4.91 2.74 15.28
C GLY A 8 -4.52 2.99 13.83
N MET A 9 -4.88 4.12 13.22
CA MET A 9 -4.71 4.29 11.77
C MET A 9 -3.40 4.97 11.35
N TRP A 10 -2.61 5.49 12.30
CA TRP A 10 -1.41 6.24 11.96
C TRP A 10 -0.29 6.09 12.99
N ILE A 11 0.93 6.41 12.59
CA ILE A 11 2.12 6.39 13.45
C ILE A 11 2.54 7.83 13.72
N ASP A 12 2.75 8.17 14.99
CA ASP A 12 3.34 9.48 15.33
C ASP A 12 4.82 9.48 14.92
N ILE A 13 5.13 10.13 13.79
CA ILE A 13 6.51 10.25 13.30
C ILE A 13 7.44 10.89 14.33
N LYS A 14 6.92 11.75 15.22
CA LYS A 14 7.73 12.39 16.26
C LYS A 14 8.18 11.40 17.34
N SER A 15 7.48 10.28 17.50
CA SER A 15 7.84 9.21 18.46
C SER A 15 8.97 8.29 17.99
N LEU A 16 9.33 8.36 16.70
CA LEU A 16 10.48 7.65 16.14
C LEU A 16 11.75 8.48 16.30
N GLU A 17 12.87 7.81 16.53
CA GLU A 17 14.19 8.45 16.70
C GLU A 17 15.27 7.74 15.87
N GLY A 18 16.39 8.45 15.67
CA GLY A 18 17.59 7.90 15.02
C GLY A 18 17.32 7.24 13.66
N VAL A 19 17.84 6.02 13.50
CA VAL A 19 17.79 5.25 12.24
C VAL A 19 16.36 4.88 11.86
N ASP A 20 15.50 4.56 12.83
CA ASP A 20 14.11 4.16 12.57
C ASP A 20 13.30 5.33 12.01
N LYS A 21 13.48 6.54 12.55
CA LYS A 21 12.84 7.74 12.02
C LYS A 21 13.25 8.00 10.57
N ARG A 22 14.55 7.91 10.28
CA ARG A 22 15.09 8.10 8.93
C ARG A 22 14.51 7.07 7.97
N ASN A 23 14.54 5.79 8.35
CA ASN A 23 14.04 4.70 7.51
C ASN A 23 12.53 4.82 7.28
N TYR A 24 11.76 5.22 8.29
CA TYR A 24 10.32 5.44 8.14
C TYR A 24 10.00 6.59 7.18
N ILE A 25 10.75 7.70 7.25
CA ILE A 25 10.59 8.82 6.30
C ILE A 25 10.96 8.38 4.87
N ILE A 26 12.07 7.64 4.69
CA ILE A 26 12.43 7.09 3.37
C ILE A 26 11.29 6.21 2.86
N CYS A 27 10.79 5.28 3.69
CA CYS A 27 9.67 4.42 3.35
C CYS A 27 8.46 5.22 2.85
N LEU A 28 8.06 6.28 3.58
CA LEU A 28 6.92 7.11 3.18
C LEU A 28 7.15 7.78 1.83
N ILE A 29 8.31 8.41 1.62
CA ILE A 29 8.64 9.09 0.37
C ILE A 29 8.67 8.11 -0.79
N THR A 30 9.36 6.98 -0.64
CA THR A 30 9.47 5.98 -1.72
C THR A 30 8.14 5.29 -2.00
N SER A 31 7.29 5.09 -0.98
CA SER A 31 5.92 4.59 -1.17
C SER A 31 5.06 5.58 -1.96
N CYS A 32 5.15 6.87 -1.66
CA CYS A 32 4.43 7.91 -2.42
C CYS A 32 4.86 7.94 -3.89
N ILE A 33 6.16 7.86 -4.17
CA ILE A 33 6.69 7.82 -5.54
C ILE A 33 6.23 6.55 -6.26
N ALA A 34 6.36 5.38 -5.61
CA ALA A 34 5.91 4.11 -6.17
C ALA A 34 4.40 4.10 -6.47
N GLY A 35 3.59 4.68 -5.57
CA GLY A 35 2.15 4.83 -5.76
C GLY A 35 1.78 5.77 -6.91
N GLY A 36 2.48 6.91 -7.05
CA GLY A 36 2.32 7.80 -8.20
C GLY A 36 2.65 7.11 -9.52
N LEU A 37 3.74 6.33 -9.56
CA LEU A 37 4.09 5.51 -10.72
C LEU A 37 3.07 4.40 -10.98
N ALA A 38 2.46 3.82 -9.94
CA ALA A 38 1.38 2.85 -10.10
C ALA A 38 0.15 3.46 -10.78
N GLY A 39 -0.22 4.69 -10.42
CA GLY A 39 -1.28 5.44 -11.09
C GLY A 39 -0.93 5.79 -12.55
N PHE A 40 0.34 6.13 -12.82
CA PHE A 40 0.80 6.30 -14.21
C PHE A 40 0.65 5.01 -15.02
N PHE A 41 1.07 3.86 -14.46
CA PHE A 41 0.93 2.58 -15.15
C PHE A 41 -0.53 2.16 -15.31
N SER A 42 -1.40 2.38 -14.32
CA SER A 42 -2.83 2.03 -14.46
C SER A 42 -3.51 2.76 -15.62
N VAL A 43 -3.10 4.01 -15.90
CA VAL A 43 -3.60 4.77 -17.06
C VAL A 43 -2.95 4.28 -18.36
N THR A 44 -1.63 4.12 -18.38
CA THR A 44 -0.89 3.78 -19.62
C THR A 44 -1.08 2.34 -20.08
N THR A 45 -1.42 1.41 -19.19
CA THR A 45 -1.74 0.01 -19.54
C THR A 45 -3.22 -0.25 -19.78
N SER A 46 -4.08 0.77 -19.69
CA SER A 46 -5.49 0.66 -20.10
C SER A 46 -5.61 0.48 -21.60
N GLU A 47 -6.77 0.06 -22.11
CA GLU A 47 -6.99 -0.12 -23.56
C GLU A 47 -6.73 1.18 -24.35
N GLN A 48 -7.32 2.29 -23.91
CA GLN A 48 -7.05 3.63 -24.46
C GLN A 48 -5.61 4.07 -24.27
N GLY A 49 -5.01 3.76 -23.11
CA GLY A 49 -3.60 4.01 -22.84
C GLY A 49 -2.72 3.28 -23.83
N LEU A 50 -2.99 2.02 -24.11
CA LEU A 50 -2.24 1.23 -25.08
C LEU A 50 -2.40 1.77 -26.50
N GLU A 51 -3.52 2.37 -26.88
CA GLU A 51 -3.63 3.04 -28.20
C GLU A 51 -2.81 4.34 -28.27
N ILE A 52 -2.83 5.16 -27.22
CA ILE A 52 -2.11 6.43 -27.14
C ILE A 52 -0.59 6.20 -26.99
N PHE A 53 -0.22 5.17 -26.23
CA PHE A 53 1.15 4.85 -25.88
C PHE A 53 1.71 3.68 -26.70
N ALA A 54 0.95 3.06 -27.62
CA ALA A 54 1.22 1.80 -28.36
C ALA A 54 2.63 1.59 -28.92
N ASN A 55 3.38 2.67 -29.14
CA ASN A 55 4.81 2.62 -29.43
C ASN A 55 5.71 2.38 -28.19
N VAL A 56 5.19 1.79 -27.09
CA VAL A 56 5.96 1.52 -25.86
C VAL A 56 7.17 0.61 -26.10
N LYS A 57 7.13 -0.29 -27.10
CA LYS A 57 8.28 -1.13 -27.47
C LYS A 57 9.40 -0.25 -28.09
N GLY A 58 10.32 0.19 -27.23
CA GLY A 58 11.43 1.09 -27.58
C GLY A 58 11.38 2.45 -26.86
N ASN A 59 10.33 2.73 -26.09
CA ASN A 59 10.22 3.94 -25.29
C ASN A 59 11.08 3.80 -24.02
N SER A 60 12.30 4.32 -24.08
CA SER A 60 13.27 4.28 -22.96
C SER A 60 12.69 4.86 -21.68
N ALA A 61 11.86 5.91 -21.76
CA ALA A 61 11.24 6.52 -20.59
C ALA A 61 10.26 5.58 -19.88
N TYR A 62 9.47 4.79 -20.62
CA TYR A 62 8.55 3.82 -20.03
C TYR A 62 9.31 2.73 -19.25
N ILE A 63 10.37 2.19 -19.85
CA ILE A 63 11.24 1.19 -19.20
C ILE A 63 11.91 1.80 -17.96
N THR A 64 12.39 3.04 -18.05
CA THR A 64 12.96 3.76 -16.92
C THR A 64 11.96 3.92 -15.78
N TYR A 65 10.71 4.30 -16.06
CA TYR A 65 9.67 4.44 -15.04
C TYR A 65 9.28 3.10 -14.41
N ALA A 66 9.29 2.00 -15.17
CA ALA A 66 8.99 0.68 -14.65
C ALA A 66 10.09 0.21 -13.69
N ILE A 67 11.36 0.35 -14.09
CA ILE A 67 12.52 0.06 -13.24
C ILE A 67 12.49 0.94 -11.98
N ALA A 68 12.19 2.23 -12.13
CA ALA A 68 12.11 3.15 -11.00
C ALA A 68 11.00 2.74 -10.02
N GLN A 69 9.81 2.37 -10.51
CA GLN A 69 8.71 1.91 -9.66
C GLN A 69 9.12 0.67 -8.87
N ILE A 70 9.68 -0.33 -9.54
CA ILE A 70 10.16 -1.56 -8.90
C ILE A 70 11.20 -1.22 -7.83
N PHE A 71 12.20 -0.40 -8.17
CA PHE A 71 13.23 0.06 -7.23
C PHE A 71 12.61 0.72 -5.98
N PHE A 72 11.69 1.67 -6.16
CA PHE A 72 11.05 2.37 -5.04
C PHE A 72 10.18 1.45 -4.17
N ILE A 73 9.50 0.45 -4.76
CA ILE A 73 8.79 -0.60 -4.01
C ILE A 73 9.75 -1.37 -3.11
N TYR A 74 10.89 -1.81 -3.63
CA TYR A 74 11.88 -2.55 -2.85
C TYR A 74 12.50 -1.69 -1.74
N VAL A 75 12.83 -0.42 -2.03
CA VAL A 75 13.35 0.50 -1.00
C VAL A 75 12.32 0.77 0.09
N ALA A 76 11.06 1.01 -0.28
CA ALA A 76 9.97 1.20 0.67
C ALA A 76 9.83 -0.03 1.58
N THR A 77 9.76 -1.21 0.99
CA THR A 77 9.58 -2.47 1.71
C THR A 77 10.76 -2.75 2.65
N TYR A 78 11.99 -2.61 2.16
CA TYR A 78 13.19 -2.86 2.95
C TYR A 78 13.28 -1.91 4.16
N THR A 79 13.09 -0.61 3.92
CA THR A 79 13.16 0.39 5.00
C THR A 79 12.03 0.21 6.00
N TYR A 80 10.83 -0.19 5.56
CA TYR A 80 9.72 -0.52 6.45
C TYR A 80 10.04 -1.72 7.36
N ILE A 81 10.50 -2.84 6.78
CA ILE A 81 10.87 -4.03 7.54
C ILE A 81 11.97 -3.70 8.57
N ALA A 82 12.93 -2.86 8.18
CA ALA A 82 13.99 -2.41 9.08
C ALA A 82 13.46 -1.62 10.29
N VAL A 83 12.38 -0.84 10.13
CA VAL A 83 11.70 -0.15 11.24
C VAL A 83 10.90 -1.15 12.07
N LEU A 84 10.09 -2.00 11.41
CA LEU A 84 9.16 -2.93 12.03
C LEU A 84 9.84 -3.87 13.03
N LYS A 85 11.00 -4.44 12.66
CA LYS A 85 11.76 -5.37 13.51
C LYS A 85 12.28 -4.75 14.81
N ASN A 86 12.42 -3.42 14.85
CA ASN A 86 12.93 -2.68 16.00
C ASN A 86 11.79 -2.15 16.89
N GLN A 87 10.52 -2.30 16.49
CA GLN A 87 9.38 -1.85 17.28
C GLN A 87 8.90 -2.94 18.26
N ASP A 88 8.09 -2.52 19.23
CA ASP A 88 7.50 -3.42 20.22
C ASP A 88 6.49 -4.41 19.62
N GLN A 89 6.09 -5.39 20.44
CA GLN A 89 5.14 -6.42 20.05
C GLN A 89 3.77 -5.84 19.69
N LEU A 90 3.36 -4.74 20.32
CA LEU A 90 2.08 -4.10 20.05
C LEU A 90 2.02 -3.52 18.62
N PHE A 91 3.10 -2.87 18.20
CA PHE A 91 3.26 -2.33 16.85
C PHE A 91 3.38 -3.42 15.79
N GLN A 92 4.13 -4.49 16.09
CA GLN A 92 4.20 -5.66 15.21
C GLN A 92 2.82 -6.30 15.05
N LYS A 93 2.06 -6.44 16.15
CA LYS A 93 0.70 -6.98 16.13
C LYS A 93 -0.28 -6.15 15.32
N TYR A 94 -0.20 -4.82 15.44
CA TYR A 94 -0.98 -3.90 14.61
C TYR A 94 -0.76 -4.16 13.11
N ASN A 95 0.51 -4.33 12.71
CA ASN A 95 0.87 -4.58 11.32
C ASN A 95 0.40 -5.93 10.82
N GLU A 96 0.56 -6.99 11.62
CA GLU A 96 0.02 -8.32 11.30
C GLU A 96 -1.49 -8.27 11.08
N MET A 97 -2.23 -7.65 12.01
CA MET A 97 -3.69 -7.55 11.91
C MET A 97 -4.12 -6.74 10.69
N SER A 98 -3.44 -5.63 10.40
CA SER A 98 -3.72 -4.80 9.22
C SER A 98 -3.44 -5.58 7.93
N MET A 99 -2.31 -6.29 7.82
CA MET A 99 -1.97 -7.11 6.65
C MET A 99 -2.96 -8.27 6.45
N ILE A 100 -3.34 -8.98 7.52
CA ILE A 100 -4.38 -10.01 7.47
C ILE A 100 -5.71 -9.40 7.02
N GLY A 101 -6.05 -8.23 7.55
CA GLY A 101 -7.25 -7.49 7.15
C GLY A 101 -7.25 -7.18 5.67
N GLY A 102 -6.14 -6.66 5.16
CA GLY A 102 -6.00 -6.38 3.74
C GLY A 102 -6.11 -7.62 2.88
N ALA A 103 -5.45 -8.72 3.24
CA ALA A 103 -5.58 -9.98 2.50
C ALA A 103 -7.03 -10.48 2.47
N VAL A 104 -7.73 -10.43 3.61
CA VAL A 104 -9.15 -10.80 3.70
C VAL A 104 -10.03 -9.84 2.87
N GLY A 105 -9.77 -8.53 2.93
CA GLY A 105 -10.50 -7.53 2.13
C GLY A 105 -10.28 -7.70 0.63
N PHE A 106 -9.06 -8.03 0.20
CA PHE A 106 -8.79 -8.38 -1.19
C PHE A 106 -9.63 -9.59 -1.63
N ILE A 107 -9.69 -10.65 -0.82
CA ILE A 107 -10.46 -11.86 -1.13
C ILE A 107 -11.97 -11.61 -1.13
N LEU A 108 -12.50 -10.88 -0.13
CA LEU A 108 -13.94 -10.72 0.07
C LEU A 108 -14.54 -9.52 -0.66
N ILE A 109 -13.73 -8.57 -1.10
CA ILE A 109 -14.18 -7.35 -1.79
C ILE A 109 -13.54 -7.26 -3.17
N GLY A 110 -12.21 -7.29 -3.24
CA GLY A 110 -11.47 -7.12 -4.49
C GLY A 110 -11.80 -8.19 -5.54
N ILE A 111 -11.69 -9.47 -5.17
CA ILE A 111 -11.98 -10.59 -6.09
C ILE A 111 -13.46 -10.57 -6.55
N PRO A 112 -14.47 -10.45 -5.68
CA PRO A 112 -15.87 -10.32 -6.12
C PRO A 112 -16.11 -9.13 -7.03
N MET A 113 -15.50 -7.97 -6.76
CA MET A 113 -15.58 -6.82 -7.67
C MET A 113 -15.04 -7.14 -9.06
N ALA A 114 -13.89 -7.81 -9.16
CA ALA A 114 -13.33 -8.23 -10.44
C ALA A 114 -14.22 -9.23 -11.18
N ILE A 115 -14.82 -10.19 -10.46
CA ILE A 115 -15.74 -11.17 -11.06
C ILE A 115 -17.01 -10.50 -11.58
N LEU A 116 -17.52 -9.51 -10.85
CA LEU A 116 -18.76 -8.82 -11.21
C LEU A 116 -18.57 -7.70 -12.24
N SER A 117 -17.35 -7.25 -12.47
CA SER A 117 -17.03 -6.12 -13.34
C SER A 117 -17.64 -6.20 -14.76
N PRO A 118 -17.65 -7.37 -15.44
CA PRO A 118 -18.25 -7.50 -16.76
C PRO A 118 -19.77 -7.24 -16.78
N PHE A 119 -20.46 -7.51 -15.66
CA PHE A 119 -21.91 -7.29 -15.56
C PHE A 119 -22.28 -5.82 -15.35
N PHE A 120 -21.31 -4.99 -14.95
CA PHE A 120 -21.50 -3.56 -14.68
C PHE A 120 -20.86 -2.65 -15.73
N GLY A 121 -20.22 -3.22 -16.76
CA GLY A 121 -19.52 -2.44 -17.79
C GLY A 121 -18.35 -1.62 -17.24
N TYR A 122 -17.68 -2.14 -16.21
CA TYR A 122 -16.54 -1.50 -15.56
C TYR A 122 -15.32 -2.41 -15.61
N ASP A 123 -14.16 -1.88 -16.00
CA ASP A 123 -12.90 -2.61 -15.98
C ASP A 123 -12.22 -2.53 -14.62
N VAL A 124 -11.89 -3.68 -14.04
CA VAL A 124 -11.20 -3.76 -12.76
C VAL A 124 -9.71 -3.95 -13.01
N GLY A 125 -8.93 -2.93 -12.67
CA GLY A 125 -7.47 -2.96 -12.69
C GLY A 125 -6.86 -3.32 -11.32
N PHE A 126 -5.53 -3.25 -11.25
CA PHE A 126 -4.80 -3.53 -10.01
C PHE A 126 -5.16 -2.56 -8.87
N ILE A 127 -5.42 -1.29 -9.18
CA ILE A 127 -5.74 -0.27 -8.16
C ILE A 127 -7.11 -0.55 -7.52
N GLU A 128 -8.08 -0.95 -8.32
CA GLU A 128 -9.43 -1.35 -7.90
C GLU A 128 -9.39 -2.59 -7.01
N LEU A 129 -8.54 -3.56 -7.33
CA LEU A 129 -8.26 -4.72 -6.49
C LEU A 129 -7.57 -4.32 -5.17
N PHE A 130 -6.61 -3.39 -5.23
CA PHE A 130 -5.90 -2.88 -4.07
C PHE A 130 -6.81 -2.08 -3.13
N PHE A 131 -7.90 -1.48 -3.62
CA PHE A 131 -8.91 -0.87 -2.75
C PHE A 131 -9.57 -1.89 -1.81
N GLY A 132 -9.86 -3.11 -2.28
CA GLY A 132 -10.34 -4.18 -1.41
C GLY A 132 -9.36 -4.47 -0.27
N PHE A 133 -8.06 -4.50 -0.58
CA PHE A 133 -7.00 -4.63 0.41
C PHE A 133 -6.96 -3.43 1.39
N ALA A 134 -7.05 -2.21 0.89
CA ALA A 134 -7.03 -1.01 1.72
C ALA A 134 -8.21 -0.98 2.71
N VAL A 135 -9.42 -1.29 2.24
CA VAL A 135 -10.63 -1.35 3.08
C VAL A 135 -10.47 -2.39 4.18
N GLY A 136 -10.05 -3.60 3.83
CA GLY A 136 -9.82 -4.67 4.81
C GLY A 136 -8.76 -4.31 5.85
N SER A 137 -7.68 -3.65 5.42
CA SER A 137 -6.61 -3.17 6.31
C SER A 137 -7.14 -2.15 7.32
N VAL A 138 -7.94 -1.18 6.88
CA VAL A 138 -8.54 -0.16 7.75
C VAL A 138 -9.51 -0.77 8.75
N ILE A 139 -10.37 -1.72 8.32
CA ILE A 139 -11.32 -2.40 9.21
C ILE A 139 -10.57 -3.12 10.35
N ASN A 140 -9.51 -3.87 10.04
CA ASN A 140 -8.74 -4.57 11.07
C ASN A 140 -7.86 -3.62 11.89
N GLY A 141 -7.35 -2.53 11.33
CA GLY A 141 -6.68 -1.47 12.09
C GLY A 141 -7.61 -0.85 13.13
N TYR A 142 -8.88 -0.62 12.76
CA TYR A 142 -9.90 -0.15 13.70
C TYR A 142 -10.28 -1.20 14.75
N ARG A 143 -10.36 -2.48 14.37
CA ARG A 143 -10.53 -3.58 15.33
C ARG A 143 -9.37 -3.65 16.31
N PHE A 144 -8.14 -3.53 15.83
CA PHE A 144 -6.95 -3.48 16.69
C PHE A 144 -7.07 -2.34 17.71
N TYR A 145 -7.47 -1.15 17.28
CA TYR A 145 -7.71 -0.04 18.21
C TYR A 145 -8.74 -0.40 19.29
N LYS A 146 -9.87 -0.98 18.92
CA LYS A 146 -10.90 -1.41 19.88
C LYS A 146 -10.41 -2.49 20.85
N THR A 147 -9.53 -3.38 20.42
CA THR A 147 -9.10 -4.53 21.22
C THR A 147 -7.88 -4.22 22.10
N TYR A 148 -6.98 -3.35 21.65
CA TYR A 148 -5.66 -3.19 22.28
C TYR A 148 -5.32 -1.76 22.70
N ILE A 149 -6.07 -0.74 22.26
CA ILE A 149 -5.77 0.67 22.59
C ILE A 149 -6.91 1.32 23.37
N LYS A 150 -8.15 1.13 22.95
CA LYS A 150 -9.30 1.75 23.61
C LYS A 150 -9.46 1.12 24.99
N GLU A 151 -9.14 1.86 26.04
CA GLU A 151 -9.57 1.55 27.41
C GLU A 151 -11.11 1.69 27.47
N ASP A 152 -11.78 0.75 28.14
CA ASP A 152 -13.25 0.66 28.22
C ASP A 152 -13.90 1.96 28.70
#